data_AF-A0A5B7B1Q7-F1
#
_entry.id   AF-A0A5B7B1Q7-F1
#
_cell.length_a   1.000
_cell.length_b   1.000
_cell.length_c   1.000
_cell.angle_alpha   90.00
_cell.angle_beta   90.00
_cell.angle_gamma   90.00
#
_symmetry.space_group_name_H-M   'P 1'
#
loop_
_entity.id
_entity.type
_entity.pdbx_description
1 polymer ?
#
loop_
_entity_poly.entity_id
_entity_poly.type
_entity_poly.pdbx_seq_one_letter_code
_entity_poly.pdbx_strand_id
1 'polypeptide(L)'
;EMAMTIVEESRGQYHVLLIIADGQVTRSVDTQRGLSPQEQQTINAIVKASEYPLSIILVGVGDGPWDMMKEFDDNIPARAFDNFQFVNFTEIMSKNVDPLRKHTEFALAALMEIPSQYKATIELNILGRQTGNAPGRVPLPPPLYGVASFTSSSKPNHSRSFQQSEPLYPGYDTAVKTDPSSSSSFDNQLCPICLSNPKDMAFGCGHQTCCDCGEDLQLCPICRSPIKTRIKLY
;
A
#
# COMPACT_ATOMS: atom_id res chain seq x y z
N GLU A 1 8.02 5.77 -6.11
CA GLU A 1 8.12 5.66 -7.60
C GLU A 1 6.80 5.87 -8.33
N MET A 2 5.73 5.11 -8.06
CA MET A 2 4.44 5.24 -8.77
C MET A 2 3.92 6.69 -8.80
N ALA A 3 3.99 7.39 -7.67
CA ALA A 3 3.57 8.79 -7.58
C ALA A 3 4.35 9.73 -8.52
N MET A 4 5.66 9.49 -8.75
CA MET A 4 6.43 10.28 -9.72
C MET A 4 5.92 10.06 -11.15
N THR A 5 5.57 8.82 -11.50
CA THR A 5 4.94 8.51 -12.79
C THR A 5 3.60 9.24 -12.95
N ILE A 6 2.76 9.26 -11.92
CA ILE A 6 1.47 9.99 -11.94
C ILE A 6 1.69 11.49 -12.14
N VAL A 7 2.66 12.09 -11.44
CA VAL A 7 2.98 13.50 -11.59
C VAL A 7 3.42 13.82 -13.02
N GLU A 8 4.26 12.98 -13.61
CA GLU A 8 4.70 13.15 -15.01
C GLU A 8 3.53 13.04 -16.01
N GLU A 9 2.67 12.03 -15.85
CA GLU A 9 1.46 11.82 -16.66
C GLU A 9 0.46 12.97 -16.53
N SER A 10 0.37 13.58 -15.35
CA SER A 10 -0.46 14.75 -15.08
C SER A 10 0.08 16.06 -15.67
N ARG A 11 1.24 16.01 -16.35
CA ARG A 11 2.00 17.16 -16.88
C ARG A 11 2.57 18.07 -15.79
N GLY A 12 3.08 17.47 -14.71
CA GLY A 12 3.72 18.21 -13.62
C GLY A 12 2.74 18.96 -12.73
N GLN A 13 1.50 18.49 -12.59
CA GLN A 13 0.60 19.05 -11.56
C GLN A 13 1.11 18.69 -10.18
N TYR A 14 0.87 19.58 -9.22
CA TYR A 14 1.24 19.34 -7.83
C TYR A 14 0.42 18.21 -7.22
N HIS A 15 1.08 17.26 -6.59
CA HIS A 15 0.45 16.12 -5.91
C HIS A 15 0.94 15.98 -4.47
N VAL A 16 0.07 15.45 -3.63
CA VAL A 16 0.42 15.00 -2.27
C VAL A 16 0.19 13.49 -2.20
N LEU A 17 1.26 12.74 -1.95
CA LEU A 17 1.19 11.30 -1.72
C LEU A 17 1.01 11.04 -0.22
N LEU A 18 -0.14 10.47 0.15
CA LEU A 18 -0.40 10.00 1.50
C LEU A 18 -0.10 8.49 1.60
N ILE A 19 0.88 8.11 2.43
CA ILE A 19 1.22 6.71 2.70
C ILE A 19 0.77 6.40 4.13
N ILE A 20 -0.08 5.37 4.30
CA ILE A 20 -0.45 4.86 5.63
C ILE A 20 0.32 3.56 5.84
N ALA A 21 1.13 3.51 6.88
CA ALA A 21 2.01 2.38 7.16
C ALA A 21 2.22 2.17 8.67
N ASP A 22 2.70 0.99 9.04
CA ASP A 22 2.95 0.57 10.43
C ASP A 22 4.41 0.75 10.88
N GLY A 23 5.25 1.40 10.06
CA GLY A 23 6.59 1.86 10.45
C GLY A 23 7.72 0.87 10.20
N GLN A 24 7.43 -0.33 9.72
CA GLN A 24 8.45 -1.36 9.48
C GLN A 24 9.03 -1.23 8.07
N VAL A 25 9.91 -0.26 7.84
CA VAL A 25 10.91 -0.43 6.75
C VAL A 25 11.85 -1.51 7.24
N THR A 26 11.86 -2.67 6.56
CA THR A 26 12.57 -3.86 7.03
C THR A 26 14.03 -3.56 7.34
N ARG A 27 14.38 -3.51 8.63
CA ARG A 27 15.76 -3.53 9.11
C ARG A 27 16.31 -4.93 8.92
N SER A 28 17.51 -5.05 8.35
CA SER A 28 18.23 -6.33 8.41
C SER A 28 18.67 -6.55 9.86
N VAL A 29 18.41 -7.73 10.40
CA VAL A 29 18.86 -8.11 11.76
C VAL A 29 20.40 -8.12 11.86
N ASP A 30 21.10 -8.15 10.72
CA ASP A 30 22.56 -8.21 10.62
C ASP A 30 23.25 -6.84 10.56
N THR A 31 22.53 -5.73 10.36
CA THR A 31 23.12 -4.40 10.25
C THR A 31 23.24 -3.73 11.62
N GLN A 32 24.30 -4.07 12.38
CA GLN A 32 24.64 -3.34 13.62
C GLN A 32 25.15 -1.91 13.36
N ARG A 33 25.55 -1.57 12.12
CA ARG A 33 25.89 -0.21 11.68
C ARG A 33 25.54 -0.03 10.20
N GLY A 34 24.65 0.91 9.89
CA GLY A 34 24.30 1.29 8.51
C GLY A 34 22.84 1.02 8.13
N LEU A 35 22.43 1.58 7.00
CA LEU A 35 21.07 1.45 6.46
C LEU A 35 20.87 0.09 5.76
N SER A 36 19.68 -0.48 5.87
CA SER A 36 19.27 -1.66 5.11
C SER A 36 19.11 -1.33 3.61
N PRO A 37 19.16 -2.33 2.70
CA PRO A 37 18.91 -2.11 1.29
C PRO A 37 17.55 -1.43 1.02
N GLN A 38 16.52 -1.78 1.80
CA GLN A 38 15.17 -1.22 1.68
C GLN A 38 15.13 0.23 2.18
N GLU A 39 15.83 0.54 3.27
CA GLU A 39 15.97 1.91 3.77
C GLU A 39 16.67 2.80 2.75
N GLN A 40 17.80 2.33 2.19
CA GLN A 40 18.53 3.08 1.17
C GLN A 40 17.70 3.30 -0.09
N GLN A 41 16.93 2.31 -0.53
CA GLN A 41 16.01 2.47 -1.66
C GLN A 41 14.90 3.48 -1.36
N THR A 42 14.40 3.50 -0.13
CA THR A 42 13.38 4.45 0.31
C THR A 42 13.94 5.88 0.27
N ILE A 43 15.13 6.10 0.84
CA ILE A 43 15.81 7.40 0.79
C ILE A 43 16.04 7.85 -0.65
N ASN A 44 16.59 6.97 -1.49
CA ASN A 44 16.84 7.29 -2.90
C ASN A 44 15.54 7.65 -3.64
N ALA A 45 14.43 6.99 -3.32
CA ALA A 45 13.13 7.29 -3.90
C ALA A 45 12.58 8.66 -3.44
N ILE A 46 12.80 9.04 -2.18
CA ILE A 46 12.41 10.37 -1.65
C ILE A 46 13.26 11.47 -2.29
N VAL A 47 14.59 11.29 -2.35
CA VAL A 47 15.50 12.23 -3.03
C VAL A 47 15.09 12.41 -4.48
N LYS A 48 14.87 11.32 -5.23
CA LYS A 48 14.40 11.40 -6.62
C LYS A 48 13.03 12.08 -6.73
N ALA A 49 12.12 11.84 -5.79
CA ALA A 49 10.81 12.49 -5.78
C ALA A 49 10.89 14.01 -5.58
N SER A 50 11.97 14.54 -4.97
CA SER A 50 12.17 15.98 -4.80
C SER A 50 12.45 16.73 -6.11
N GLU A 51 12.70 16.02 -7.21
CA GLU A 51 12.82 16.61 -8.55
C GLU A 51 11.44 16.85 -9.22
N TYR A 52 10.36 16.43 -8.57
CA TYR A 52 8.98 16.52 -9.07
C TYR A 52 8.14 17.42 -8.15
N PRO A 53 7.06 18.04 -8.64
CA PRO A 53 6.11 18.77 -7.80
C PRO A 53 5.25 17.80 -6.97
N LEU A 54 5.90 17.10 -6.02
CA LEU A 54 5.35 16.02 -5.22
C LEU A 54 5.77 16.18 -3.76
N SER A 55 4.78 16.28 -2.89
CA SER A 55 4.94 16.17 -1.44
C SER A 55 4.53 14.79 -0.95
N ILE A 56 5.21 14.27 0.06
CA ILE A 56 4.97 12.94 0.63
C ILE A 56 4.61 13.11 2.11
N ILE A 57 3.49 12.54 2.53
CA ILE A 57 3.10 12.47 3.93
C ILE A 57 3.04 10.99 4.31
N LEU A 58 3.86 10.59 5.27
CA LEU A 58 3.81 9.27 5.88
C LEU A 58 3.03 9.32 7.20
N VAL A 59 1.88 8.65 7.21
CA VAL A 59 1.03 8.49 8.38
C VAL A 59 1.34 7.15 9.05
N GLY A 60 1.99 7.22 10.21
CA GLY A 60 2.33 6.07 11.01
C GLY A 60 1.16 5.60 11.89
N VAL A 61 0.73 4.35 11.73
CA VAL A 61 -0.28 3.69 12.56
C VAL A 61 0.32 2.51 13.33
N GLY A 62 -0.24 2.15 14.48
CA GLY A 62 0.33 1.13 15.36
C GLY A 62 1.49 1.63 16.23
N ASP A 63 2.27 0.68 16.73
CA ASP A 63 3.22 0.90 17.84
C ASP A 63 4.62 1.38 17.40
N GLY A 64 4.94 1.28 16.11
CA GLY A 64 6.27 1.62 15.57
C GLY A 64 7.28 0.46 15.68
N PRO A 65 8.60 0.75 15.80
CA PRO A 65 9.24 2.02 16.14
C PRO A 65 9.27 3.06 15.01
N TRP A 66 9.31 4.36 15.37
CA TRP A 66 9.23 5.48 14.43
C TRP A 66 10.53 6.28 14.27
N ASP A 67 11.62 5.87 14.92
CA ASP A 67 12.87 6.65 14.97
C ASP A 67 13.42 6.97 13.58
N MET A 68 13.36 6.02 12.65
CA MET A 68 13.81 6.24 11.27
C MET A 68 12.92 7.20 10.50
N MET A 69 11.61 7.13 10.70
CA MET A 69 10.69 7.99 9.98
C MET A 69 10.84 9.45 10.45
N LYS A 70 11.21 9.63 11.72
CA LYS A 70 11.64 10.94 12.27
C LYS A 70 12.98 11.39 11.69
N GLU A 71 13.95 10.47 11.55
CA GLU A 71 15.24 10.79 10.92
C GLU A 71 15.08 11.23 9.45
N PHE A 72 14.13 10.63 8.73
CA PHE A 72 13.80 10.99 7.34
C PHE A 72 13.09 12.34 7.20
N ASP A 73 12.35 12.77 8.22
CA ASP A 73 11.76 14.11 8.29
C ASP A 73 12.88 15.16 8.24
N ASP A 74 13.83 15.06 9.18
CA ASP A 74 14.80 16.12 9.44
C ASP A 74 16.07 16.06 8.58
N ASN A 75 16.50 14.87 8.12
CA ASN A 75 17.88 14.67 7.66
C ASN A 75 18.02 13.78 6.41
N ILE A 76 17.27 14.05 5.33
CA ILE A 76 17.55 13.43 4.02
C ILE A 76 18.53 14.29 3.22
N PRO A 77 19.80 13.86 3.03
CA PRO A 77 20.76 14.63 2.25
C PRO A 77 20.40 14.63 0.76
N ALA A 78 20.83 15.69 0.05
CA ALA A 78 20.76 15.82 -1.41
C ALA A 78 19.35 15.95 -2.05
N ARG A 79 18.27 16.10 -1.26
CA ARG A 79 16.95 16.48 -1.79
C ARG A 79 16.95 17.94 -2.29
N ALA A 80 16.24 18.21 -3.39
CA ALA A 80 16.17 19.55 -3.99
C ALA A 80 15.36 20.54 -3.14
N PHE A 81 14.36 20.05 -2.42
CA PHE A 81 13.62 20.74 -1.37
C PHE A 81 13.11 19.71 -0.36
N ASP A 82 12.65 20.19 0.80
CA ASP A 82 11.99 19.32 1.76
C ASP A 82 10.64 18.86 1.23
N ASN A 83 10.46 17.56 0.98
CA ASN A 83 9.28 17.02 0.34
C ASN A 83 8.64 15.86 1.11
N PHE A 84 9.03 15.64 2.37
CA PHE A 84 8.61 14.50 3.17
C PHE A 84 8.19 14.96 4.56
N GLN A 85 7.00 14.55 5.01
CA GLN A 85 6.47 14.78 6.35
C GLN A 85 6.11 13.44 7.00
N PHE A 86 6.59 13.19 8.22
CA PHE A 86 6.11 12.08 9.05
C PHE A 86 5.05 12.52 10.08
N VAL A 87 3.97 11.76 10.24
CA VAL A 87 2.93 12.00 11.26
C VAL A 87 2.62 10.71 12.02
N ASN A 88 2.83 10.72 13.34
CA ASN A 88 2.45 9.61 14.21
C ASN A 88 0.95 9.69 14.57
N PHE A 89 0.11 9.00 13.79
CA PHE A 89 -1.34 9.00 13.97
C PHE A 89 -1.75 8.35 15.29
N THR A 90 -1.15 7.22 15.64
CA THR A 90 -1.45 6.51 16.90
C THR A 90 -1.22 7.41 18.10
N GLU A 91 -0.09 8.12 18.13
CA GLU A 91 0.23 9.04 19.21
C GLU A 91 -0.79 10.17 19.33
N ILE A 92 -1.15 10.84 18.23
CA ILE A 92 -2.17 11.91 18.23
C ILE A 92 -3.52 11.37 18.70
N MET A 93 -3.94 10.22 18.16
CA MET A 93 -5.25 9.65 18.47
C MET A 93 -5.36 9.06 19.89
N SER A 94 -4.22 8.71 20.50
CA SER A 94 -4.16 8.20 21.89
C SER A 94 -4.32 9.28 22.97
N LYS A 95 -4.19 10.57 22.63
CA LYS A 95 -4.28 11.68 23.59
C LYS A 95 -5.64 11.71 24.31
N ASN A 96 -5.67 12.06 25.58
CA ASN A 96 -6.91 12.21 26.33
C ASN A 96 -7.52 13.62 26.16
N VAL A 97 -7.95 13.93 24.93
CA VAL A 97 -8.59 15.21 24.56
C VAL A 97 -9.82 14.94 23.70
N ASP A 98 -10.62 15.97 23.47
CA ASP A 98 -11.80 15.90 22.60
C ASP A 98 -11.47 15.38 21.18
N PRO A 99 -12.30 14.52 20.57
CA PRO A 99 -12.06 13.98 19.22
C PRO A 99 -11.85 15.03 18.13
N LEU A 100 -12.57 16.16 18.17
CA LEU A 100 -12.39 17.22 17.19
C LEU A 100 -10.98 17.79 17.29
N ARG A 101 -10.46 17.97 18.51
CA ARG A 101 -9.10 18.45 18.75
C ARG A 101 -8.06 17.47 18.20
N LYS A 102 -8.26 16.16 18.33
CA LYS A 102 -7.38 15.13 17.72
C LYS A 102 -7.37 15.22 16.20
N HIS A 103 -8.54 15.38 15.58
CA HIS A 103 -8.66 15.51 14.13
C HIS A 103 -7.99 16.79 13.62
N THR A 104 -8.19 17.91 14.31
CA THR A 104 -7.52 19.18 13.98
C THR A 104 -6.00 19.07 14.14
N GLU A 105 -5.54 18.45 15.21
CA GLU A 105 -4.12 18.23 15.45
C GLU A 105 -3.50 17.34 14.37
N PHE A 106 -4.15 16.25 14.00
CA PHE A 106 -3.71 15.39 12.90
C PHE A 106 -3.68 16.14 11.56
N ALA A 107 -4.74 16.88 11.23
CA ALA A 107 -4.81 17.65 10.00
C ALA A 107 -3.71 18.72 9.94
N LEU A 108 -3.45 19.41 11.05
CA LEU A 108 -2.37 20.38 11.14
C LEU A 108 -1.02 19.71 10.95
N ALA A 109 -0.74 18.62 11.68
CA ALA A 109 0.52 17.89 11.57
C ALA A 109 0.77 17.35 10.14
N ALA A 110 -0.27 16.86 9.47
CA ALA A 110 -0.16 16.36 8.10
C ALA A 110 0.06 17.46 7.06
N LEU A 111 -0.50 18.66 7.28
CA LEU A 111 -0.56 19.71 6.25
C LEU A 111 0.37 20.90 6.53
N MET A 112 1.03 20.96 7.68
CA MET A 112 1.80 22.15 8.09
C MET A 112 2.93 22.51 7.14
N GLU A 113 3.52 21.53 6.45
CA GLU A 113 4.59 21.77 5.48
C GLU A 113 4.09 21.99 4.05
N ILE A 114 2.89 21.54 3.70
CA ILE A 114 2.38 21.60 2.33
C ILE A 114 2.46 23.01 1.70
N PRO A 115 2.14 24.12 2.41
CA PRO A 115 2.29 25.45 1.84
C PRO A 115 3.73 25.82 1.44
N SER A 116 4.73 25.50 2.27
CA SER A 116 6.14 25.79 1.97
C SER A 116 6.67 24.87 0.88
N GLN A 117 6.30 23.58 0.92
CA GLN A 117 6.65 22.59 -0.09
C GLN A 117 6.10 22.98 -1.47
N TYR A 118 4.82 23.34 -1.56
CA TYR A 118 4.22 23.84 -2.80
C TYR A 118 4.97 25.05 -3.35
N LYS A 119 5.30 26.02 -2.48
CA LYS A 119 6.06 27.22 -2.89
C LYS A 119 7.44 26.85 -3.43
N ALA A 120 8.15 25.90 -2.80
CA ALA A 120 9.43 25.42 -3.28
C ALA A 120 9.35 24.84 -4.70
N THR A 121 8.25 24.13 -5.05
CA THR A 121 8.07 23.62 -6.42
C THR A 121 7.96 24.72 -7.48
N ILE A 122 7.44 25.89 -7.11
CA ILE A 122 7.37 27.08 -7.97
C ILE A 122 8.76 27.69 -8.09
N GLU A 123 9.46 27.89 -6.97
CA GLU A 123 10.79 28.51 -6.91
C GLU A 123 11.85 27.68 -7.67
N LEU A 124 11.75 26.36 -7.59
CA LEU A 124 12.59 25.42 -8.36
C LEU A 124 12.16 25.28 -9.83
N ASN A 125 11.06 25.92 -10.24
CA ASN A 125 10.51 25.84 -11.59
C ASN A 125 10.19 24.41 -12.05
N ILE A 126 9.76 23.54 -11.14
CA ILE A 126 9.38 22.14 -11.44
C ILE A 126 7.86 21.98 -11.59
N LEU A 127 7.06 22.93 -11.10
CA LEU A 127 5.60 22.93 -11.27
C LEU A 127 5.20 23.14 -12.74
N GLY A 128 4.29 22.31 -13.23
CA GLY A 128 3.77 22.34 -14.61
C GLY A 128 4.77 21.89 -15.67
N ARG A 129 5.88 21.25 -15.27
CA ARG A 129 6.90 20.73 -16.17
C ARG A 129 6.93 19.21 -16.20
N GLN A 130 7.27 18.67 -17.36
CA GLN A 130 7.60 17.27 -17.55
C GLN A 130 9.10 17.10 -17.55
N THR A 131 9.61 16.18 -16.73
CA THR A 131 11.04 15.87 -16.64
C THR A 131 11.47 14.88 -17.71
N GLY A 132 10.54 14.05 -18.22
CA GLY A 132 10.81 12.92 -19.09
C GLY A 132 11.56 11.76 -18.42
N ASN A 133 11.89 11.87 -17.13
CA ASN A 133 12.79 10.96 -16.41
C ASN A 133 12.07 10.03 -15.42
N ALA A 134 10.73 10.02 -15.47
CA ALA A 134 9.92 9.21 -14.58
C ALA A 134 10.18 7.71 -14.82
N PRO A 135 10.22 6.87 -13.77
CA PRO A 135 10.57 5.44 -13.87
C PRO A 135 9.58 4.57 -14.66
N GLY A 136 8.52 5.14 -15.23
CA GLY A 136 7.53 4.40 -16.05
C GLY A 136 6.85 3.25 -15.31
N ARG A 137 6.61 3.40 -14.00
CA ARG A 137 6.10 2.31 -13.17
C ARG A 137 4.64 2.03 -13.49
N VAL A 138 4.33 0.77 -13.81
CA VAL A 138 2.97 0.30 -14.07
C VAL A 138 2.43 -0.40 -12.82
N PRO A 139 1.26 -0.01 -12.28
CA PRO A 139 0.68 -0.69 -11.14
C PRO A 139 0.25 -2.10 -11.53
N LEU A 140 0.48 -3.07 -10.64
CA LEU A 140 -0.05 -4.41 -10.82
C LEU A 140 -1.58 -4.38 -10.63
N PRO A 141 -2.34 -5.25 -11.33
CA PRO A 141 -3.76 -5.38 -11.07
C PRO A 141 -3.99 -5.83 -9.62
N PRO A 142 -5.10 -5.42 -8.98
CA PRO A 142 -5.43 -5.86 -7.64
C PRO A 142 -5.52 -7.40 -7.59
N PRO A 143 -4.99 -8.05 -6.54
CA PRO A 143 -5.06 -9.50 -6.42
C PRO A 143 -6.53 -9.93 -6.36
N LEU A 144 -6.93 -10.78 -7.31
CA LEU A 144 -8.27 -11.35 -7.35
C LEU A 144 -8.37 -12.44 -6.28
N TYR A 145 -8.95 -12.11 -5.13
CA TYR A 145 -9.33 -13.10 -4.13
C TYR A 145 -10.75 -13.59 -4.43
N GLY A 146 -10.90 -14.87 -4.76
CA GLY A 146 -12.21 -15.54 -4.71
C GLY A 146 -12.99 -15.68 -6.01
N VAL A 147 -12.36 -16.08 -7.11
CA VAL A 147 -13.09 -16.84 -8.15
C VAL A 147 -12.27 -18.07 -8.47
N ALA A 148 -12.79 -19.25 -8.12
CA ALA A 148 -12.20 -20.51 -8.53
C ALA A 148 -12.02 -20.50 -10.05
N SER A 149 -10.78 -20.71 -10.48
CA SER A 149 -10.42 -20.88 -11.90
C SER A 149 -11.05 -22.17 -12.43
N PHE A 150 -12.31 -22.11 -12.82
CA PHE A 150 -12.94 -23.05 -13.73
C PHE A 150 -13.51 -22.25 -14.90
N THR A 151 -12.68 -22.01 -15.91
CA THR A 151 -13.06 -22.24 -17.31
C THR A 151 -11.83 -21.99 -18.18
N SER A 152 -11.51 -23.06 -18.88
CA SER A 152 -10.54 -23.23 -19.95
C SER A 152 -10.59 -22.16 -21.06
N SER A 153 -9.42 -21.68 -21.44
CA SER A 153 -8.96 -21.40 -22.82
C SER A 153 -9.96 -20.90 -23.87
N SER A 154 -9.81 -19.63 -24.27
CA SER A 154 -9.60 -19.23 -25.68
C SER A 154 -9.41 -17.70 -25.81
N LYS A 155 -8.24 -17.29 -26.32
CA LYS A 155 -8.01 -16.00 -27.01
C LYS A 155 -8.48 -16.14 -28.49
N PRO A 156 -8.50 -15.10 -29.36
CA PRO A 156 -8.53 -13.64 -29.17
C PRO A 156 -9.53 -12.88 -30.11
N ASN A 157 -9.57 -11.54 -29.99
CA ASN A 157 -9.62 -10.49 -31.03
C ASN A 157 -10.75 -9.41 -30.99
N HIS A 158 -10.25 -8.17 -31.09
CA HIS A 158 -10.76 -6.97 -31.79
C HIS A 158 -11.99 -6.15 -31.32
N SER A 159 -11.68 -4.88 -30.99
CA SER A 159 -12.25 -3.61 -31.49
C SER A 159 -13.69 -3.16 -31.18
N ARG A 160 -13.75 -1.99 -30.53
CA ARG A 160 -14.62 -0.81 -30.71
C ARG A 160 -16.16 -0.92 -30.56
N SER A 161 -16.67 0.04 -29.75
CA SER A 161 -17.88 0.87 -29.96
C SER A 161 -19.08 0.65 -29.01
N PHE A 162 -19.36 1.70 -28.24
CA PHE A 162 -20.63 2.35 -27.85
C PHE A 162 -21.98 1.60 -27.82
N GLN A 163 -22.74 1.94 -26.75
CA GLN A 163 -24.21 1.97 -26.57
C GLN A 163 -24.93 0.62 -26.43
N GLN A 164 -26.10 0.46 -25.80
CA GLN A 164 -26.87 1.07 -24.70
C GLN A 164 -28.14 0.17 -24.60
N SER A 165 -28.74 0.05 -23.40
CA SER A 165 -30.16 -0.27 -23.17
C SER A 165 -30.64 -1.75 -23.02
N GLU A 166 -31.34 -1.95 -21.90
CA GLU A 166 -32.29 -2.99 -21.45
C GLU A 166 -33.49 -3.31 -22.39
N PRO A 167 -34.51 -4.13 -21.98
CA PRO A 167 -34.55 -5.48 -21.39
C PRO A 167 -35.61 -6.37 -22.13
N LEU A 168 -35.88 -7.63 -21.72
CA LEU A 168 -37.21 -8.31 -21.81
C LEU A 168 -37.18 -9.76 -21.23
N TYR A 169 -38.09 -10.03 -20.29
CA TYR A 169 -38.50 -11.34 -19.71
C TYR A 169 -39.51 -12.09 -20.62
N PRO A 170 -40.20 -13.23 -20.26
CA PRO A 170 -40.17 -14.10 -19.05
C PRO A 170 -40.19 -15.64 -19.30
N GLY A 171 -40.04 -16.45 -18.23
CA GLY A 171 -40.76 -17.73 -18.14
C GLY A 171 -40.26 -18.80 -17.13
N TYR A 172 -40.89 -18.85 -15.93
CA TYR A 172 -41.34 -20.01 -15.10
C TYR A 172 -40.42 -21.25 -14.90
N ASP A 173 -40.35 -21.97 -13.78
CA ASP A 173 -40.87 -21.93 -12.40
C ASP A 173 -40.15 -23.09 -11.68
N THR A 174 -39.62 -22.93 -10.47
CA THR A 174 -39.93 -23.78 -9.29
C THR A 174 -39.12 -23.36 -8.07
N ALA A 175 -39.85 -23.13 -6.99
CA ALA A 175 -39.36 -22.77 -5.68
C ALA A 175 -38.72 -23.96 -4.94
N VAL A 176 -37.53 -23.73 -4.37
CA VAL A 176 -37.17 -24.31 -3.07
C VAL A 176 -36.57 -23.19 -2.23
N LYS A 177 -37.29 -22.85 -1.16
CA LYS A 177 -36.81 -21.99 -0.09
C LYS A 177 -35.81 -22.79 0.74
N THR A 178 -34.59 -22.29 0.82
CA THR A 178 -33.64 -22.66 1.88
C THR A 178 -33.03 -21.34 2.36
N ASP A 179 -33.25 -21.04 3.63
CA ASP A 179 -32.72 -19.88 4.33
C ASP A 179 -31.20 -19.69 4.07
N PRO A 180 -30.70 -18.46 3.91
CA PRO A 180 -29.27 -18.22 3.95
C PRO A 180 -28.84 -18.32 5.42
N SER A 181 -28.37 -19.50 5.81
CA SER A 181 -27.66 -19.72 7.05
C SER A 181 -26.50 -18.73 7.14
N SER A 182 -26.63 -17.80 8.08
CA SER A 182 -25.58 -16.92 8.56
C SER A 182 -24.45 -17.75 9.19
N SER A 183 -23.44 -18.08 8.39
CA SER A 183 -22.12 -18.56 8.84
C SER A 183 -21.09 -18.14 7.80
N SER A 184 -19.98 -17.48 8.09
CA SER A 184 -19.43 -16.88 9.29
C SER A 184 -18.17 -16.22 8.76
N SER A 185 -18.04 -14.91 8.88
CA SER A 185 -16.88 -14.11 8.42
C SER A 185 -15.55 -14.50 9.09
N PHE A 186 -15.55 -15.53 9.94
CA PHE A 186 -14.43 -16.07 10.70
C PHE A 186 -13.61 -17.12 9.94
N ASP A 187 -14.22 -17.90 9.03
CA ASP A 187 -13.48 -18.98 8.32
C ASP A 187 -12.38 -18.46 7.41
N ASN A 188 -12.54 -17.25 6.87
CA ASN A 188 -11.54 -16.63 6.01
C ASN A 188 -10.26 -16.21 6.75
N GLN A 189 -10.24 -16.23 8.09
CA GLN A 189 -9.09 -15.88 8.90
C GLN A 189 -8.34 -17.11 9.45
N LEU A 190 -8.88 -18.31 9.29
CA LEU A 190 -8.30 -19.55 9.82
C LEU A 190 -7.28 -20.16 8.85
N CYS A 191 -6.23 -20.77 9.40
CA CYS A 191 -5.20 -21.43 8.63
C CYS A 191 -5.82 -22.55 7.78
N PRO A 192 -5.54 -22.60 6.46
CA PRO A 192 -6.12 -23.62 5.57
C PRO A 192 -5.59 -25.03 5.81
N ILE A 193 -4.61 -25.20 6.71
CA ILE A 193 -4.01 -26.50 7.05
C ILE A 193 -4.67 -27.07 8.31
N CYS A 194 -4.64 -26.35 9.43
CA CYS A 194 -5.19 -26.84 10.69
C CYS A 194 -6.65 -26.42 10.92
N LEU A 195 -7.18 -25.48 10.15
CA LEU A 195 -8.54 -24.92 10.27
C LEU A 195 -8.89 -24.46 11.70
N SER A 196 -7.87 -24.17 12.51
CA SER A 196 -8.00 -23.91 13.94
C SER A 196 -7.31 -22.60 14.35
N ASN A 197 -6.05 -22.43 13.93
CA ASN A 197 -5.25 -21.25 14.29
C ASN A 197 -5.47 -20.12 13.28
N PRO A 198 -5.40 -18.85 13.71
CA PRO A 198 -5.46 -17.72 12.80
C PRO A 198 -4.25 -17.69 11.85
N LYS A 199 -4.42 -17.02 10.71
CA LYS A 199 -3.34 -16.79 9.74
C LYS A 199 -2.36 -15.73 10.24
N ASP A 200 -1.28 -16.14 10.91
CA ASP A 200 -0.21 -15.28 11.42
C ASP A 200 1.13 -15.45 10.67
N MET A 201 1.13 -16.10 9.50
CA MET A 201 2.31 -16.23 8.63
C MET A 201 1.93 -16.04 7.15
N ALA A 202 2.72 -15.25 6.41
CA ALA A 202 2.63 -15.08 4.96
C ALA A 202 3.91 -15.58 4.26
N PHE A 203 3.75 -16.14 3.06
CA PHE A 203 4.85 -16.54 2.18
C PHE A 203 5.15 -15.46 1.13
N GLY A 204 6.33 -15.50 0.52
CA GLY A 204 6.71 -14.60 -0.58
C GLY A 204 5.80 -14.63 -1.82
N CYS A 205 4.90 -15.61 -1.94
CA CYS A 205 3.85 -15.66 -2.97
C CYS A 205 2.53 -14.97 -2.56
N GLY A 206 2.43 -14.43 -1.33
CA GLY A 206 1.27 -13.73 -0.80
C GLY A 206 0.24 -14.61 -0.05
N HIS A 207 0.37 -15.93 -0.13
CA HIS A 207 -0.52 -16.86 0.59
C HIS A 207 -0.14 -17.01 2.07
N GLN A 208 -1.14 -17.35 2.90
CA GLN A 208 -1.02 -17.31 4.36
C GLN A 208 -1.39 -18.63 5.04
N THR A 209 -0.72 -18.93 6.16
CA THR A 209 -0.98 -20.04 7.09
C THR A 209 -0.80 -19.55 8.54
N CYS A 210 -1.04 -20.41 9.53
CA CYS A 210 -0.50 -20.14 10.86
C CYS A 210 1.01 -20.45 10.91
N CYS A 211 1.72 -19.93 11.91
CA CYS A 211 3.14 -20.17 12.17
C CYS A 211 3.40 -21.66 12.38
N ASP A 212 2.60 -22.32 13.22
CA ASP A 212 2.78 -23.75 13.55
C ASP A 212 2.74 -24.65 12.31
N CYS A 213 1.87 -24.33 11.34
CA CYS A 213 1.77 -25.11 10.11
C CYS A 213 2.71 -24.63 9.01
N GLY A 214 3.22 -23.40 9.07
CA GLY A 214 3.98 -22.76 7.99
C GLY A 214 5.50 -22.86 8.11
N GLU A 215 6.02 -23.17 9.31
CA GLU A 215 7.45 -23.17 9.61
C GLU A 215 8.24 -24.15 8.72
N ASP A 216 7.77 -25.40 8.62
CA ASP A 216 8.48 -26.48 7.91
C ASP A 216 8.09 -26.64 6.42
N LEU A 217 7.16 -25.82 5.92
CA LEU A 217 6.68 -25.95 4.54
C LEU A 217 7.75 -25.49 3.53
N GLN A 218 8.12 -26.37 2.60
CA GLN A 218 9.03 -26.01 1.49
C GLN A 218 8.30 -25.43 0.29
N LEU A 219 7.03 -25.82 0.10
CA LEU A 219 6.16 -25.36 -0.97
C LEU A 219 4.89 -24.75 -0.37
N CYS A 220 4.40 -23.68 -0.99
CA CYS A 220 3.13 -23.08 -0.59
C CYS A 220 1.99 -24.10 -0.77
N PRO A 221 1.14 -24.33 0.25
CA PRO A 221 0.05 -25.30 0.17
C PRO A 221 -1.05 -24.89 -0.82
N ILE A 222 -1.10 -23.60 -1.19
CA ILE A 222 -2.14 -23.02 -2.05
C ILE A 222 -1.66 -22.96 -3.51
N CYS A 223 -0.47 -22.41 -3.79
CA CYS A 223 0.02 -22.23 -5.16
C CYS A 223 1.23 -23.08 -5.54
N ARG A 224 1.72 -23.93 -4.62
CA ARG A 224 2.87 -24.83 -4.81
C ARG A 224 4.19 -24.16 -5.19
N SER A 225 4.29 -22.84 -5.07
CA SER A 225 5.53 -22.11 -5.29
C SER A 225 6.54 -22.41 -4.17
N PRO A 226 7.85 -22.50 -4.46
CA PRO A 226 8.89 -22.62 -3.44
C PRO A 226 8.87 -21.46 -2.44
N ILE A 227 8.88 -21.77 -1.15
CA ILE A 227 8.87 -20.78 -0.07
C ILE A 227 10.29 -20.30 0.18
N LYS A 228 10.62 -19.10 -0.33
CA LYS A 228 11.90 -18.43 -0.09
C LYS A 228 11.85 -17.41 1.06
N THR A 229 10.66 -16.93 1.38
CA THR A 229 10.43 -15.86 2.34
C THR A 229 9.24 -16.23 3.20
N ARG A 230 9.38 -16.11 4.52
CA ARG A 230 8.32 -16.26 5.54
C ARG A 230 8.25 -14.95 6.32
N ILE A 231 7.04 -14.43 6.47
CA ILE A 231 6.77 -13.16 7.15
C ILE A 231 5.77 -13.47 8.26
N LYS A 232 6.16 -13.22 9.52
CA LYS A 232 5.24 -13.34 10.66
C LYS A 232 4.34 -12.10 10.71
N LEU A 233 3.04 -12.31 10.84
CA LEU A 233 2.01 -11.28 10.95
C LEU A 233 1.61 -11.17 12.43
N TYR A 234 1.41 -9.96 12.93
CA TYR A 234 1.01 -9.67 14.32
C TYR A 234 -0.40 -9.10 14.36
#